data_AF-A0A484K149-F1
#
_entry.id   AF-A0A484K149-F1
#
_cell.length_a   1.000
_cell.length_b   1.000
_cell.length_c   1.000
_cell.angle_alpha   90.00
_cell.angle_beta   90.00
_cell.angle_gamma   90.00
#
_symmetry.space_group_name_H-M   'P 1'
#
loop_
_entity.id
_entity.type
_entity.pdbx_description
1 polymer ?
#
loop_
_entity_poly.entity_id
_entity_poly.type
_entity_poly.pdbx_seq_one_letter_code
_entity_poly.pdbx_strand_id
1 'polypeptide(L)'
;MNINPMFPERRKTRRKKHFDESSSDVCATESQSEEESFRINYFLFIVDEAISSLTSRFEQYQQYENIFGFLFTSDKLHSLDDQSLKVCCNNLETSLKHAEHSDIDGNDLYAELKLLQHFLPK
;
A
#
# COMPACT_ATOMS: atom_id res chain seq x y z
N MET A 1 18.94 14.06 -15.17
CA MET A 1 18.28 14.23 -16.48
C MET A 1 17.40 15.48 -16.39
N ASN A 2 17.87 16.63 -16.85
CA ASN A 2 17.11 17.89 -16.84
C ASN A 2 16.51 18.13 -18.24
N ILE A 3 15.49 17.35 -18.58
CA ILE A 3 14.74 17.52 -19.83
C ILE A 3 13.42 18.16 -19.44
N ASN A 4 13.13 19.34 -19.98
CA ASN A 4 11.82 19.95 -19.82
C ASN A 4 10.81 19.13 -20.64
N PRO A 5 9.78 18.54 -20.01
CA PRO A 5 8.73 17.85 -20.76
C PRO A 5 7.95 18.89 -21.57
N MET A 6 7.94 18.73 -22.89
CA MET A 6 7.11 19.53 -23.80
C MET A 6 6.08 18.62 -24.46
N PHE A 7 4.79 18.93 -24.23
CA PHE A 7 3.70 18.31 -24.98
C PHE A 7 3.60 18.99 -26.36
N PRO A 8 3.71 18.24 -27.47
CA PRO A 8 3.65 18.82 -28.81
C PRO A 8 2.23 19.32 -29.12
N GLU A 9 2.08 20.59 -29.49
CA GLU A 9 0.78 21.12 -29.88
C GLU A 9 0.28 20.49 -31.21
N ARG A 10 -0.92 19.91 -31.20
CA ARG A 10 -1.56 19.43 -32.44
C ARG A 10 -1.92 20.61 -33.32
N ARG A 11 -1.53 20.52 -34.60
CA ARG A 11 -1.94 21.49 -35.62
C ARG A 11 -3.46 21.50 -35.76
N LYS A 12 -4.09 22.63 -35.46
CA LYS A 12 -5.53 22.85 -35.73
C LYS A 12 -5.76 22.82 -37.25
N THR A 13 -6.43 21.78 -37.73
CA THR A 13 -6.74 21.63 -39.15
C THR A 13 -7.93 22.51 -39.51
N ARG A 14 -7.71 23.53 -40.33
CA ARG A 14 -8.79 24.38 -40.85
C ARG A 14 -9.26 23.84 -42.19
N ARG A 15 -10.56 23.51 -42.29
CA ARG A 15 -11.23 23.19 -43.55
C ARG A 15 -11.81 24.47 -44.18
N LYS A 16 -11.81 24.54 -45.52
CA LYS A 16 -12.53 25.57 -46.26
C LYS A 16 -14.04 25.43 -46.00
N LYS A 17 -14.70 26.49 -45.53
CA LYS A 17 -16.14 26.53 -45.28
C LYS A 17 -16.88 27.10 -46.49
N HIS A 18 -18.11 26.64 -46.73
CA HIS A 18 -19.01 27.25 -47.72
C HIS A 18 -19.82 28.39 -47.07
N PHE A 19 -20.27 29.35 -47.90
CA PHE A 19 -20.90 30.60 -47.45
C PHE A 19 -22.13 30.40 -46.53
N ASP A 20 -22.84 29.29 -46.69
CA ASP A 20 -24.08 28.98 -45.97
C ASP A 20 -23.90 27.90 -44.88
N GLU A 21 -22.65 27.52 -44.56
CA GLU A 21 -22.36 26.49 -43.55
C GLU A 21 -22.47 27.10 -42.14
N SER A 22 -23.52 26.73 -41.39
CA SER A 22 -23.70 27.16 -40.01
C SER A 22 -22.50 26.72 -39.15
N SER A 23 -22.09 27.58 -38.21
CA SER A 23 -20.94 27.36 -37.34
C SER A 23 -21.22 26.28 -36.30
N SER A 24 -21.44 25.03 -36.70
CA SER A 24 -21.08 23.92 -35.84
C SER A 24 -19.56 23.84 -35.87
N ASP A 25 -18.93 24.62 -34.99
CA ASP A 25 -17.50 24.58 -34.76
C ASP A 25 -17.20 23.25 -34.05
N VAL A 26 -17.26 22.15 -34.80
CA VAL A 26 -16.93 20.80 -34.31
C VAL A 26 -15.44 20.70 -33.92
N CYS A 27 -14.65 21.74 -34.23
CA CYS A 27 -13.28 21.92 -33.74
C CYS A 27 -13.21 22.54 -32.33
N ALA A 28 -14.35 22.92 -31.75
CA ALA A 28 -14.47 23.44 -30.39
C ALA A 28 -15.16 22.43 -29.45
N THR A 29 -15.07 21.13 -29.73
CA THR A 29 -15.09 20.20 -28.59
C THR A 29 -13.82 20.51 -27.82
N GLU A 30 -13.99 21.07 -26.62
CA GLU A 30 -12.97 21.37 -25.62
C GLU A 30 -12.21 20.07 -25.30
N SER A 31 -11.37 19.68 -26.24
CA SER A 31 -10.42 18.60 -26.09
C SER A 31 -9.47 19.14 -25.05
N GLN A 32 -9.54 18.60 -23.83
CA GLN A 32 -8.58 18.90 -22.78
C GLN A 32 -7.17 18.94 -23.38
N SER A 33 -6.31 19.88 -22.93
CA SER A 33 -4.91 19.93 -23.37
C SER A 33 -4.30 18.53 -23.30
N GLU A 34 -3.38 18.18 -24.22
CA GLU A 34 -2.72 16.86 -24.17
C GLU A 34 -2.03 16.62 -22.82
N GLU A 35 -1.54 17.69 -22.21
CA GLU A 35 -1.01 17.69 -20.85
C GLU A 35 -2.07 17.29 -19.82
N GLU A 36 -3.27 17.88 -19.90
CA GLU A 36 -4.37 17.59 -18.97
C GLU A 36 -4.92 16.17 -19.20
N SER A 37 -4.97 15.72 -20.45
CA SER A 37 -5.32 14.34 -20.80
C SER A 37 -4.31 13.34 -20.26
N PHE A 38 -3.00 13.61 -20.39
CA PHE A 38 -1.94 12.79 -19.80
C PHE A 38 -2.03 12.79 -18.27
N ARG A 39 -2.21 13.98 -17.67
CA ARG A 39 -2.34 14.14 -16.23
C ARG A 39 -3.48 13.27 -15.70
N ILE A 40 -4.68 13.38 -16.27
CA ILE A 40 -5.86 12.68 -15.77
C ILE A 40 -5.81 11.18 -16.09
N ASN A 41 -5.57 10.82 -17.35
CA ASN A 41 -5.76 9.44 -17.81
C ASN A 41 -4.57 8.52 -17.53
N TYR A 42 -3.39 9.09 -17.23
CA TYR A 42 -2.17 8.31 -17.02
C TYR A 42 -1.53 8.62 -15.68
N PHE A 43 -1.14 9.87 -15.44
CA PHE A 43 -0.39 10.21 -14.23
C PHE A 43 -1.21 9.99 -12.95
N LEU A 44 -2.41 10.58 -12.88
CA LEU A 44 -3.29 10.42 -11.71
C LEU A 44 -3.70 8.95 -11.53
N PHE A 45 -4.02 8.25 -12.61
CA PHE A 45 -4.32 6.81 -12.55
C PHE A 45 -3.19 5.99 -11.91
N ILE A 46 -1.92 6.21 -12.31
CA ILE A 46 -0.78 5.51 -11.71
C ILE A 46 -0.58 5.89 -10.25
N VAL A 47 -0.78 7.17 -9.91
CA VAL A 47 -0.66 7.64 -8.53
C VAL A 47 -1.74 7.01 -7.65
N ASP A 48 -2.98 6.97 -8.11
CA ASP A 48 -4.10 6.36 -7.39
C ASP A 48 -3.88 4.86 -7.19
N GLU A 49 -3.37 4.16 -8.21
CA GLU A 49 -3.01 2.74 -8.11
C GLU A 49 -1.87 2.51 -7.10
N ALA A 50 -0.84 3.36 -7.12
CA ALA A 50 0.25 3.30 -6.16
C ALA A 50 -0.24 3.55 -4.72
N ILE A 51 -1.14 4.51 -4.53
CA ILE A 51 -1.76 4.80 -3.23
C ILE A 51 -2.58 3.61 -2.75
N SER A 52 -3.43 3.03 -3.61
CA SER A 52 -4.25 1.85 -3.29
C SER A 52 -3.36 0.66 -2.89
N SER A 53 -2.33 0.37 -3.69
CA SER A 53 -1.36 -0.69 -3.43
C SER A 53 -0.58 -0.49 -2.13
N LEU A 54 -0.15 0.74 -1.83
CA LEU A 54 0.54 1.06 -0.59
C LEU A 54 -0.39 0.94 0.62
N THR A 55 -1.61 1.44 0.51
CA THR A 55 -2.62 1.36 1.57
C THR A 55 -2.88 -0.09 1.96
N SER A 56 -3.17 -0.95 0.98
CA SER A 56 -3.40 -2.38 1.22
C SER A 56 -2.20 -3.05 1.88
N ARG A 57 -0.96 -2.74 1.45
CA ARG A 57 0.25 -3.27 2.09
C ARG A 57 0.41 -2.79 3.52
N PHE A 58 0.12 -1.53 3.83
CA PHE A 58 0.19 -1.02 5.20
C PHE A 58 -0.83 -1.70 6.11
N GLU A 59 -2.05 -1.95 5.63
CA GLU A 59 -3.07 -2.69 6.38
C GLU A 59 -2.60 -4.13 6.67
N GLN A 60 -2.02 -4.81 5.67
CA GLN A 60 -1.43 -6.14 5.85
C GLN A 60 -0.27 -6.11 6.87
N TYR A 61 0.59 -5.10 6.82
CA TYR A 61 1.67 -4.95 7.80
C TYR A 61 1.16 -4.71 9.21
N GLN A 62 0.06 -3.97 9.38
CA GLN A 62 -0.56 -3.79 10.69
C GLN A 62 -1.10 -5.11 11.24
N GLN A 63 -1.75 -5.93 10.40
CA GLN A 63 -2.20 -7.26 10.81
C GLN A 63 -1.03 -8.17 11.19
N TYR A 64 0.04 -8.12 10.40
CA TYR A 64 1.28 -8.85 10.69
C TYR A 64 1.92 -8.40 12.00
N GLU A 65 2.01 -7.10 12.25
CA GLU A 65 2.52 -6.55 13.51
C GLU A 65 1.63 -6.95 14.70
N ASN A 66 0.31 -7.03 14.54
CA ASN A 66 -0.57 -7.47 15.62
C ASN A 66 -0.32 -8.92 16.05
N ILE A 67 0.12 -9.77 15.12
CA ILE A 67 0.39 -11.20 15.38
C ILE A 67 1.84 -11.41 15.84
N PHE A 68 2.82 -10.84 15.14
CA PHE A 68 4.26 -11.09 15.36
C PHE A 68 4.97 -9.96 16.10
N GLY A 69 4.34 -8.82 16.31
CA GLY A 69 5.00 -7.58 16.72
C GLY A 69 5.69 -7.65 18.08
N PHE A 70 5.25 -8.53 18.98
CA PHE A 70 5.93 -8.77 20.26
C PHE A 70 7.32 -9.38 20.12
N LEU A 71 7.63 -9.99 18.97
CA LEU A 71 8.92 -10.61 18.65
C LEU A 71 9.91 -9.66 17.96
N PHE A 72 9.50 -8.46 17.57
CA PHE A 72 10.33 -7.60 16.70
C PHE A 72 11.54 -7.01 17.40
N THR A 73 11.46 -6.76 18.71
CA THR A 73 12.52 -6.10 19.48
C THR A 73 12.55 -6.68 20.88
N SER A 74 13.75 -6.70 21.48
CA SER A 74 13.93 -7.01 22.90
C SER A 74 13.05 -6.12 23.77
N ASP A 75 13.00 -4.81 23.48
CA ASP A 75 12.25 -3.83 24.27
C ASP A 75 10.76 -4.17 24.33
N LYS A 76 10.14 -4.49 23.18
CA LYS A 76 8.74 -4.96 23.14
C LYS A 76 8.57 -6.25 23.93
N LEU A 77 9.48 -7.21 23.77
CA LEU A 77 9.40 -8.46 24.52
C LEU A 77 9.50 -8.22 26.03
N HIS A 78 10.43 -7.38 26.49
CA HIS A 78 10.60 -7.03 27.92
C HIS A 78 9.46 -6.15 28.47
N SER A 79 8.75 -5.42 27.61
CA SER A 79 7.61 -4.58 28.02
C SER A 79 6.37 -5.39 28.42
N LEU A 80 6.29 -6.66 27.98
CA LEU A 80 5.15 -7.54 28.25
C LEU A 80 5.28 -8.23 29.61
N ASP A 81 4.20 -8.18 30.39
CA ASP A 81 4.04 -9.04 31.56
C ASP A 81 3.76 -10.50 31.16
N ASP A 82 3.88 -11.41 32.13
CA ASP A 82 3.74 -12.86 31.95
C ASP A 82 2.40 -13.27 31.30
N GLN A 83 1.30 -12.64 31.71
CA GLN A 83 -0.02 -12.96 31.16
C GLN A 83 -0.14 -12.46 29.73
N SER A 84 0.27 -11.22 29.47
CA SER A 84 0.27 -10.65 28.13
C SER A 84 1.16 -11.44 27.17
N LEU A 85 2.36 -11.83 27.58
CA LEU A 85 3.27 -12.64 26.76
C LEU A 85 2.65 -14.00 26.42
N LYS A 86 2.02 -14.66 27.40
CA LYS A 86 1.37 -15.94 27.17
C LYS A 86 0.19 -15.82 26.20
N VAL A 87 -0.61 -14.77 26.33
CA VAL A 87 -1.70 -14.46 25.39
C VAL A 87 -1.15 -14.24 23.98
N CYS A 88 -0.06 -13.48 23.82
CA CYS A 88 0.61 -13.30 22.53
C CYS A 88 1.07 -14.63 21.91
N CYS A 89 1.66 -15.53 22.70
CA CYS A 89 2.10 -16.84 22.22
C CYS A 89 0.92 -17.72 21.76
N ASN A 90 -0.17 -17.76 22.53
CA ASN A 90 -1.37 -18.50 22.17
C ASN A 90 -2.08 -17.93 20.93
N ASN A 91 -2.09 -16.60 20.80
CA ASN A 91 -2.64 -15.93 19.62
C ASN A 91 -1.81 -16.24 18.37
N LEU A 92 -0.48 -16.30 18.51
CA LEU A 92 0.41 -16.69 17.43
C LEU A 92 0.20 -18.15 17.04
N GLU A 93 0.10 -19.07 18.00
CA GLU A 93 -0.23 -20.48 17.74
C GLU A 93 -1.55 -20.59 16.96
N THR A 94 -2.58 -19.87 17.40
CA THR A 94 -3.89 -19.88 16.73
C THR A 94 -3.80 -19.31 15.31
N SER A 95 -2.98 -18.27 15.11
CA SER A 95 -2.78 -17.65 13.79
C SER A 95 -2.00 -18.56 12.83
N LEU A 96 -1.17 -19.46 13.37
CA LEU A 96 -0.38 -20.44 12.64
C LEU A 96 -1.01 -21.85 12.68
N LYS A 97 -2.30 -21.94 13.01
CA LYS A 97 -3.05 -23.19 13.01
C LYS A 97 -3.74 -23.40 11.67
N HIS A 98 -3.53 -24.58 11.08
CA HIS A 98 -4.27 -25.07 9.94
C HIS A 98 -4.91 -26.42 10.25
N ALA A 99 -6.25 -26.48 10.17
CA ALA A 99 -7.04 -27.62 10.64
C ALA A 99 -6.74 -27.97 12.10
N GLU A 100 -6.20 -29.16 12.39
CA GLU A 100 -5.86 -29.60 13.74
C GLU A 100 -4.37 -29.53 14.07
N HIS A 101 -3.56 -28.94 13.17
CA HIS A 101 -2.12 -28.83 13.34
C HIS A 101 -1.71 -27.35 13.43
N SER A 102 -0.98 -27.03 14.49
CA SER A 102 -0.34 -25.74 14.66
C SER A 102 1.15 -25.88 14.34
N ASP A 103 1.73 -24.89 13.66
CA ASP A 103 3.16 -24.90 13.35
C ASP A 103 4.04 -24.72 14.60
N ILE A 104 3.47 -24.18 15.68
CA ILE A 104 4.12 -23.91 16.96
C ILE A 104 3.22 -24.34 18.12
N ASP A 105 3.82 -24.60 19.29
CA ASP A 105 3.11 -24.71 20.57
C ASP A 105 3.27 -23.41 21.37
N GLY A 106 2.16 -22.78 21.76
CA GLY A 106 2.18 -21.50 22.46
C GLY A 106 2.75 -21.56 23.87
N ASN A 107 2.65 -22.69 24.57
CA ASN A 107 3.20 -22.83 25.92
C ASN A 107 4.72 -23.04 25.88
N ASP A 108 5.21 -23.84 24.93
CA ASP A 108 6.65 -24.04 24.71
C ASP A 108 7.30 -22.72 24.29
N LEU A 109 6.71 -22.01 23.31
CA LEU A 109 7.18 -20.70 22.89
C LEU A 109 7.23 -19.70 24.06
N TYR A 110 6.20 -19.67 24.91
CA TYR A 110 6.18 -18.81 26.09
C TYR A 110 7.35 -19.10 27.04
N ALA A 111 7.64 -20.39 27.30
CA ALA A 111 8.74 -20.79 28.17
C ALA A 111 10.11 -20.40 27.58
N GLU A 112 10.30 -20.59 26.27
CA GLU A 112 11.51 -20.18 25.57
C GLU A 112 11.71 -18.66 25.59
N LEU A 113 10.65 -17.89 25.33
CA LEU A 113 10.72 -16.43 25.35
C LEU A 113 10.93 -15.88 26.76
N LYS A 114 10.37 -16.54 27.78
CA LYS A 114 10.66 -16.22 29.18
C LYS A 114 12.12 -16.43 29.52
N LEU A 115 12.72 -17.51 29.05
CA LEU A 115 14.14 -17.73 29.19
C LEU A 115 14.94 -16.65 28.43
N LEU A 116 14.54 -16.33 27.20
CA LEU A 116 15.19 -15.34 26.35
C LEU A 116 15.15 -13.92 26.97
N GLN A 117 14.07 -13.54 27.65
CA GLN A 117 13.96 -12.30 28.43
C GLN A 117 15.03 -12.16 29.54
N HIS A 118 15.71 -13.24 29.95
CA HIS A 118 16.81 -13.14 30.91
C HIS A 118 18.17 -12.92 30.24
N PHE A 119 18.29 -13.27 28.95
CA PHE A 119 19.54 -13.20 28.19
C PHE A 119 19.62 -11.99 27.27
N LEU A 120 18.48 -11.47 26.83
CA LEU A 120 18.45 -10.29 25.96
C LEU A 120 18.76 -9.01 26.74
N PRO A 121 19.49 -8.07 26.13
CA PRO A 121 19.65 -6.74 26.68
C PRO A 121 18.31 -6.00 26.68
N LYS A 122 18.13 -5.19 27.72
CA LYS A 122 17.07 -4.20 27.78
C LYS A 122 17.36 -2.99 26.91
#